data_AF-A0A834WW17-F1
#
_entry.id   AF-A0A834WW17-F1
#
_cell.length_a   1.000
_cell.length_b   1.000
_cell.length_c   1.000
_cell.angle_alpha   90.00
_cell.angle_beta   90.00
_cell.angle_gamma   90.00
#
_symmetry.space_group_name_H-M   'P 1'
#
loop_
_entity.id
_entity.type
_entity.pdbx_description
1 polymer ?
#
loop_
_entity_poly.entity_id
_entity_poly.type
_entity_poly.pdbx_seq_one_letter_code
_entity_poly.pdbx_strand_id
1 'polypeptide(L)'
;MNEQGLDPRSTTNLFTNSICIGERRVKNEDCFVLKLEAEATSLRARSSNNVEIIRHTMWGYFSQRTGLLVQLEDSHMRRIKGTTTSSGNDGVYWETSMESVIEEYRNVDGISIAHKGKSWVSLFRFGEGPGAHSRTRMEEAWEIEELIK
;
A
#
# COMPACT_ATOMS: atom_id res chain seq x y z
N MET A 1 25.85 -4.36 -8.08
CA MET A 1 24.98 -4.36 -9.27
C MET A 1 23.78 -3.51 -8.92
N ASN A 2 23.47 -2.50 -9.72
CA ASN A 2 22.34 -1.61 -9.46
C ASN A 2 21.13 -2.22 -10.16
N GLU A 3 20.34 -3.00 -9.43
CA GLU A 3 19.01 -3.42 -9.87
C GLU A 3 18.12 -2.17 -9.87
N GLN A 4 17.57 -1.78 -11.02
CA GLN A 4 16.73 -0.57 -11.12
C GLN A 4 15.25 -0.90 -10.99
N GLY A 5 14.85 -2.16 -11.16
CA GLY A 5 13.47 -2.59 -10.94
C GLY A 5 13.08 -2.83 -9.47
N LEU A 6 11.82 -3.25 -9.26
CA LEU A 6 11.35 -3.62 -7.92
C LEU A 6 12.00 -4.94 -7.48
N ASP A 7 12.98 -4.83 -6.57
CA ASP A 7 13.68 -5.97 -5.98
C ASP A 7 12.70 -6.87 -5.19
N PRO A 8 12.53 -8.14 -5.61
CA PRO A 8 11.64 -9.07 -4.94
C PRO A 8 12.04 -9.33 -3.48
N ARG A 9 13.34 -9.23 -3.12
CA ARG A 9 13.78 -9.45 -1.72
C ARG A 9 13.27 -8.35 -0.81
N SER A 10 13.39 -7.10 -1.22
CA SER A 10 12.86 -5.95 -0.50
C SER A 10 11.33 -6.05 -0.33
N THR A 11 10.63 -6.48 -1.39
CA THR A 11 9.18 -6.73 -1.33
C THR A 11 8.83 -7.87 -0.36
N THR A 12 9.54 -8.99 -0.39
CA THR A 12 9.32 -10.09 0.57
C THR A 12 9.62 -9.64 2.00
N ASN A 13 10.70 -8.91 2.21
CA ASN A 13 11.11 -8.41 3.52
C ASN A 13 10.04 -7.49 4.15
N LEU A 14 9.35 -6.68 3.35
CA LEU A 14 8.23 -5.86 3.80
C LEU A 14 7.13 -6.70 4.49
N PHE A 15 6.90 -7.92 4.01
CA PHE A 15 5.87 -8.84 4.51
C PHE A 15 6.38 -9.87 5.52
N THR A 16 7.61 -9.74 6.03
CA THR A 16 8.19 -10.69 7.00
C THR A 16 7.31 -10.93 8.23
N ASN A 17 6.68 -9.87 8.75
CA ASN A 17 5.80 -9.92 9.93
C ASN A 17 4.32 -9.91 9.56
N SER A 18 3.98 -10.25 8.32
CA SER A 18 2.60 -10.33 7.86
C SER A 18 1.93 -11.62 8.31
N ILE A 19 0.60 -11.62 8.25
CA ILE A 19 -0.21 -12.82 8.45
C ILE A 19 -0.83 -13.24 7.11
N CYS A 20 -0.85 -14.55 6.83
CA CYS A 20 -1.62 -15.07 5.71
C CYS A 20 -3.10 -15.10 6.10
N ILE A 21 -3.93 -14.36 5.36
CA ILE A 21 -5.38 -14.24 5.63
C ILE A 21 -6.24 -15.07 4.68
N GLY A 22 -5.63 -15.78 3.73
CA GLY A 22 -6.31 -16.68 2.82
C GLY A 22 -5.72 -16.69 1.41
N GLU A 23 -6.53 -17.14 0.47
CA GLU A 23 -6.17 -17.28 -0.93
C GLU A 23 -7.19 -16.57 -1.82
N ARG A 24 -6.73 -16.00 -2.93
CA ARG A 24 -7.58 -15.27 -3.89
C ARG A 24 -7.00 -15.37 -5.29
N ARG A 25 -7.86 -15.51 -6.30
CA ARG A 25 -7.45 -15.37 -7.70
C ARG A 25 -7.41 -13.89 -8.08
N VAL A 26 -6.25 -13.41 -8.53
CA VAL A 26 -5.99 -12.03 -8.95
C VAL A 26 -5.39 -12.05 -10.35
N LYS A 27 -5.98 -11.32 -11.30
CA LYS A 27 -5.52 -11.27 -12.70
C LYS A 27 -5.28 -12.65 -13.35
N ASN A 28 -6.13 -13.62 -13.02
CA ASN A 28 -6.05 -15.02 -13.46
C ASN A 28 -4.95 -15.88 -12.79
N GLU A 29 -4.29 -15.33 -11.78
CA GLU A 29 -3.26 -16.00 -10.98
C GLU A 29 -3.80 -16.34 -9.59
N ASP A 30 -3.66 -17.60 -9.17
CA ASP A 30 -3.99 -18.01 -7.81
C ASP A 30 -2.91 -17.49 -6.84
N CYS A 31 -3.32 -16.72 -5.82
CA CYS A 31 -2.42 -16.00 -4.92
C CYS A 31 -2.69 -16.33 -3.44
N PHE A 32 -1.63 -16.33 -2.63
CA PHE A 32 -1.73 -16.14 -1.17
C PHE A 32 -1.93 -14.66 -0.87
N VAL A 33 -2.79 -14.35 0.11
CA VAL A 33 -3.05 -12.99 0.57
C VAL A 33 -2.37 -12.77 1.90
N LEU A 34 -1.33 -11.95 1.91
CA LEU A 34 -0.61 -11.55 3.11
C LEU A 34 -1.08 -10.18 3.56
N LYS A 35 -1.41 -10.01 4.83
CA LYS A 35 -1.82 -8.75 5.44
C LYS A 35 -0.79 -8.29 6.45
N LEU A 36 -0.34 -7.04 6.34
CA LEU A 36 0.50 -6.39 7.33
C LEU A 36 -0.24 -5.20 7.94
N GLU A 37 -0.30 -5.15 9.26
CA GLU A 37 -0.83 -4.02 10.01
C GLU A 37 0.29 -3.35 10.79
N ALA A 38 0.38 -2.02 10.70
CA ALA A 38 1.36 -1.28 11.47
C ALA A 38 0.99 -1.32 12.96
N GLU A 39 2.00 -1.60 13.78
CA GLU A 39 1.88 -1.63 15.23
C GLU A 39 1.36 -0.30 15.81
N ALA A 40 0.46 -0.39 16.79
CA ALA A 40 -0.15 0.79 17.39
C ALA A 40 0.89 1.74 18.04
N THR A 41 2.00 1.20 18.54
CA THR A 41 3.14 1.98 19.06
C THR A 41 3.82 2.80 17.96
N SER A 42 4.04 2.20 16.78
CA SER A 42 4.59 2.87 15.60
C SER A 42 3.65 3.96 15.08
N LEU A 43 2.34 3.69 15.04
CA LEU A 43 1.34 4.67 14.64
C LEU A 43 1.31 5.89 15.58
N ARG A 44 1.34 5.65 16.90
CA ARG A 44 1.40 6.72 17.90
C ARG A 44 2.69 7.54 17.82
N ALA A 45 3.84 6.89 17.66
CA ALA A 45 5.13 7.58 17.53
C ALA A 45 5.21 8.48 16.29
N ARG A 46 4.45 8.15 15.24
CA ARG A 46 4.35 8.93 13.99
C ARG A 46 3.19 9.94 13.99
N SER A 47 2.36 9.96 15.04
CA SER A 47 1.28 10.93 15.20
C SER A 47 1.80 12.23 15.80
N SER A 48 1.08 13.33 15.57
CA SER A 48 1.35 14.65 16.15
C SER A 48 0.13 15.14 16.95
N ASN A 49 0.25 16.30 17.61
CA ASN A 49 -0.83 16.87 18.42
C ASN A 49 -2.14 17.05 17.65
N ASN A 50 -2.07 17.42 16.37
CA ASN A 50 -3.21 17.71 15.50
C ASN A 50 -3.50 16.61 14.47
N VAL A 51 -2.61 15.65 14.26
CA VAL A 51 -2.77 14.56 13.29
C VAL A 51 -2.55 13.22 13.95
N GLU A 52 -3.60 12.41 14.03
CA GLU A 52 -3.57 11.04 14.51
C GLU A 52 -3.50 10.07 13.32
N ILE A 53 -2.58 9.12 13.35
CA ILE A 53 -2.57 8.01 12.41
C ILE A 53 -3.38 6.87 13.02
N ILE A 54 -4.55 6.58 12.44
CA ILE A 54 -5.51 5.62 12.99
C ILE A 54 -5.12 4.20 12.58
N ARG A 55 -4.80 4.01 11.30
CA ARG A 55 -4.54 2.70 10.73
C ARG A 55 -3.61 2.82 9.53
N HIS A 56 -2.71 1.86 9.40
CA HIS A 56 -1.92 1.64 8.20
C HIS A 56 -1.89 0.13 7.95
N THR A 57 -2.45 -0.28 6.82
CA THR A 57 -2.61 -1.70 6.48
C THR A 57 -2.22 -1.91 5.04
N MET A 58 -1.36 -2.90 4.80
CA MET A 58 -0.96 -3.34 3.47
C MET A 58 -1.41 -4.77 3.21
N TRP A 59 -1.76 -5.06 1.97
CA TRP A 59 -2.04 -6.41 1.49
C TRP A 59 -1.15 -6.73 0.29
N GLY A 60 -0.45 -7.86 0.37
CA GLY A 60 0.35 -8.39 -0.72
C GLY A 60 -0.29 -9.65 -1.27
N TYR A 61 -0.48 -9.71 -2.59
CA TYR A 61 -1.01 -10.86 -3.29
C TYR A 61 0.14 -11.56 -4.01
N PHE A 62 0.59 -12.69 -3.46
CA PHE A 62 1.76 -13.41 -3.96
C PHE A 62 1.32 -14.66 -4.72
N SER A 63 1.80 -14.81 -5.95
CA SER A 63 1.48 -15.98 -6.78
C SER A 63 1.84 -17.27 -6.06
N GLN A 64 0.90 -18.21 -5.97
CA GLN A 64 1.18 -19.54 -5.40
C GLN A 64 2.19 -20.33 -6.24
N ARG A 65 2.25 -20.03 -7.55
CA ARG A 65 3.13 -20.71 -8.50
C ARG A 65 4.57 -20.21 -8.44
N THR A 66 4.77 -18.90 -8.34
CA THR A 66 6.12 -18.29 -8.45
C THR A 66 6.62 -17.63 -7.17
N GLY A 67 5.74 -17.39 -6.20
CA GLY A 67 6.05 -16.61 -5.00
C GLY A 67 6.22 -15.10 -5.27
N LEU A 68 6.05 -14.64 -6.50
CA LEU A 68 6.22 -13.23 -6.87
C LEU A 68 4.97 -12.42 -6.53
N LEU A 69 5.16 -11.15 -6.18
CA LEU A 69 4.07 -10.21 -5.91
C LEU A 69 3.33 -9.90 -7.21
N VAL A 70 2.02 -10.14 -7.23
CA VAL A 70 1.12 -9.83 -8.37
C VAL A 70 0.46 -8.47 -8.15
N GLN A 71 0.02 -8.21 -6.91
CA GLN A 71 -0.68 -6.99 -6.55
C GLN A 71 -0.30 -6.56 -5.13
N LEU A 72 -0.22 -5.24 -4.92
CA LEU A 72 -0.03 -4.60 -3.62
C LEU A 72 -1.18 -3.63 -3.39
N GLU A 73 -1.79 -3.70 -2.20
CA GLU A 73 -2.71 -2.68 -1.71
C GLU A 73 -2.14 -2.05 -0.44
N ASP A 74 -2.32 -0.75 -0.28
CA ASP A 74 -1.99 0.00 0.94
C ASP A 74 -3.16 0.92 1.29
N SER A 75 -3.53 0.99 2.57
CA SER A 75 -4.51 1.93 3.12
C SER A 75 -3.92 2.60 4.36
N HIS A 76 -3.88 3.93 4.31
CA HIS A 76 -3.38 4.78 5.37
C HIS A 76 -4.45 5.78 5.80
N MET A 77 -5.02 5.55 6.97
CA MET A 77 -6.08 6.38 7.55
C MET A 77 -5.53 7.28 8.64
N ARG A 78 -5.87 8.56 8.54
CA ARG A 78 -5.48 9.60 9.48
C ARG A 78 -6.69 10.43 9.87
N ARG A 79 -6.63 11.01 11.07
CA ARG A 79 -7.59 11.98 11.56
C ARG A 79 -6.89 13.28 11.91
N ILE A 80 -7.40 14.37 11.38
CA ILE A 80 -7.01 15.72 11.75
C ILE A 80 -8.02 16.20 12.80
N LYS A 81 -7.51 16.54 13.99
CA LYS A 81 -8.34 17.02 15.10
C LYS A 81 -8.77 18.47 14.83
N GLY A 82 -10.06 18.77 15.03
CA GLY A 82 -10.59 20.13 14.94
C GLY A 82 -10.01 21.06 16.01
N THR A 83 -10.05 22.37 15.76
CA THR A 83 -9.52 23.41 16.66
C THR A 83 -10.51 23.86 17.74
N THR A 84 -11.76 23.40 17.72
CA THR A 84 -12.81 23.81 18.66
C THR A 84 -12.88 22.89 19.87
N THR A 85 -12.91 23.50 21.06
CA THR A 85 -12.86 22.87 22.39
C THR A 85 -14.16 22.22 22.84
N SER A 86 -15.09 21.89 21.94
CA SER A 86 -16.35 21.24 22.30
C SER A 86 -16.21 19.72 22.26
N SER A 87 -16.42 19.11 23.43
CA SER A 87 -16.56 17.68 23.71
C SER A 87 -16.95 16.78 22.52
N GLY A 88 -16.05 15.85 22.17
CA GLY A 88 -16.42 14.58 21.55
C GLY A 88 -16.19 14.48 20.04
N ASN A 89 -15.22 13.65 19.67
CA ASN A 89 -15.08 12.96 18.38
C ASN A 89 -15.12 13.76 17.06
N ASP A 90 -15.15 15.09 17.10
CA ASP A 90 -15.16 15.93 15.91
C ASP A 90 -13.75 15.94 15.25
N GLY A 91 -13.68 15.69 13.95
CA GLY A 91 -12.41 15.60 13.24
C GLY A 91 -12.56 15.16 11.79
N VAL A 92 -11.63 15.64 10.96
CA VAL A 92 -11.60 15.32 9.53
C VAL A 92 -10.77 14.07 9.32
N TYR A 93 -11.34 13.07 8.68
CA TYR A 93 -10.66 11.84 8.31
C TYR A 93 -10.12 11.95 6.89
N TRP A 94 -8.92 11.44 6.70
CA TRP A 94 -8.28 11.26 5.42
C TRP A 94 -7.83 9.82 5.29
N GLU A 95 -8.23 9.19 4.20
CA GLU A 95 -7.73 7.87 3.79
C GLU A 95 -6.99 8.02 2.47
N THR A 96 -5.70 7.71 2.49
CA THR A 96 -4.95 7.45 1.27
C THR A 96 -5.01 5.95 1.02
N SER A 97 -5.48 5.54 -0.15
CA SER A 97 -5.40 4.15 -0.59
C SER A 97 -4.58 4.07 -1.87
N MET A 98 -3.75 3.04 -1.98
CA MET A 98 -2.98 2.72 -3.16
C MET A 98 -3.23 1.28 -3.57
N GLU A 99 -3.36 1.04 -4.86
CA GLU A 99 -3.37 -0.29 -5.47
C GLU A 99 -2.33 -0.30 -6.57
N SER A 100 -1.41 -1.27 -6.57
CA SER A 100 -0.41 -1.44 -7.60
C SER A 100 -0.47 -2.86 -8.13
N VAL A 101 -0.52 -3.01 -9.45
CA VAL A 101 -0.25 -4.29 -10.11
C VAL A 101 1.17 -4.29 -10.62
N ILE A 102 1.86 -5.39 -10.33
CA ILE A 102 3.22 -5.64 -10.74
C ILE A 102 3.23 -6.57 -11.96
N GLU A 103 3.89 -6.14 -13.02
CA GLU A 103 3.91 -6.81 -14.32
C GLU A 103 5.36 -6.92 -14.84
N GLU A 104 5.54 -7.77 -15.85
CA GLU A 104 6.81 -7.92 -16.56
C GLU A 104 8.02 -8.21 -15.65
N TYR A 105 7.92 -9.32 -14.90
CA TYR A 105 9.08 -9.89 -14.22
C TYR A 105 10.07 -10.44 -15.24
N ARG A 106 11.30 -9.94 -15.20
CA ARG A 106 12.43 -10.43 -16.00
C ARG A 106 13.49 -11.02 -15.08
N ASN A 107 14.19 -12.05 -15.54
CA ASN A 107 15.30 -12.61 -14.78
C ASN A 107 16.56 -11.78 -15.02
N VAL A 108 17.13 -11.23 -13.96
CA VAL A 108 18.38 -10.48 -13.95
C VAL A 108 19.27 -11.18 -12.93
N ASP A 109 20.37 -11.78 -13.40
CA ASP A 109 21.32 -12.53 -12.56
C ASP A 109 20.70 -13.58 -11.63
N GLY A 110 19.67 -14.27 -12.11
CA GLY A 110 18.96 -15.31 -11.36
C GLY A 110 17.82 -14.79 -10.47
N ILE A 111 17.62 -13.47 -10.39
CA ILE A 111 16.57 -12.82 -9.61
C ILE A 111 15.45 -12.33 -10.53
N SER A 112 14.19 -12.61 -10.19
CA SER A 112 13.03 -12.12 -10.96
C SER A 112 12.65 -10.71 -10.51
N ILE A 113 12.95 -9.70 -11.33
CA ILE A 113 12.74 -8.28 -11.04
C ILE A 113 11.61 -7.74 -11.90
N ALA A 114 10.66 -7.01 -11.31
CA ALA A 114 9.57 -6.40 -12.06
C ALA A 114 9.99 -5.10 -12.74
N HIS A 115 9.62 -4.96 -14.01
CA HIS A 115 9.99 -3.83 -14.85
C HIS A 115 8.80 -2.96 -15.26
N LYS A 116 7.56 -3.41 -15.03
CA LYS A 116 6.36 -2.63 -15.35
C LYS A 116 5.28 -2.77 -14.31
N GLY A 117 4.38 -1.79 -14.31
CA GLY A 117 3.14 -1.93 -13.59
C GLY A 117 2.24 -0.72 -13.71
N LYS A 118 1.15 -0.78 -12.98
CA LYS A 118 0.16 0.29 -12.88
C LYS A 118 -0.21 0.50 -11.44
N SER A 119 -0.31 1.75 -11.05
CA SER A 119 -0.64 2.17 -9.69
C SER A 119 -1.84 3.12 -9.74
N TRP A 120 -2.77 2.93 -8.82
CA TRP A 120 -3.91 3.82 -8.58
C TRP A 120 -3.82 4.34 -7.17
N VAL A 121 -3.91 5.65 -6.98
CA VAL A 121 -3.94 6.30 -5.68
C VAL A 121 -5.26 7.04 -5.52
N SER A 122 -5.92 6.84 -4.40
CA SER A 122 -7.13 7.57 -4.01
C SER A 122 -6.91 8.28 -2.69
N LEU A 123 -7.13 9.59 -2.66
CA LEU A 123 -7.21 10.37 -1.43
C LEU A 123 -8.69 10.66 -1.15
N PHE A 124 -9.20 10.16 -0.02
CA PHE A 124 -10.58 10.31 0.39
C PHE A 124 -10.68 11.06 1.71
N ARG A 125 -11.49 12.11 1.74
CA ARG A 125 -11.74 12.95 2.91
C ARG A 125 -13.19 12.81 3.36
N PHE A 126 -13.44 12.67 4.66
CA PHE A 126 -14.79 12.60 5.22
C PHE A 126 -14.84 13.05 6.70
N GLY A 127 -16.04 13.23 7.25
CA GLY A 127 -16.24 13.46 8.70
C GLY A 127 -16.74 14.84 9.12
N GLU A 128 -16.76 15.86 8.24
CA GLU A 128 -17.22 17.23 8.55
C GLU A 128 -18.75 17.42 8.51
N GLY A 129 -19.51 16.36 8.77
CA GLY A 129 -20.97 16.36 8.69
C GLY A 129 -21.54 15.81 7.36
N PRO A 130 -22.87 15.83 7.20
CA PRO A 130 -23.55 15.20 6.07
C PRO A 130 -23.13 15.79 4.74
N GLY A 131 -22.60 14.96 3.83
CA GLY A 131 -22.24 15.36 2.46
C GLY A 131 -20.86 16.04 2.31
N ALA A 132 -20.13 16.28 3.39
CA ALA A 132 -18.78 16.87 3.34
C ALA A 132 -17.70 15.80 3.10
N HIS A 133 -17.72 15.16 1.92
CA HIS A 133 -16.68 14.25 1.48
C HIS A 133 -16.09 14.65 0.14
N SER A 134 -14.78 14.44 -0.04
CA SER A 134 -14.12 14.63 -1.31
C SER A 134 -13.24 13.43 -1.64
N ARG A 135 -13.12 13.11 -2.93
CA ARG A 135 -12.26 12.04 -3.42
C ARG A 135 -11.45 12.56 -4.60
N THR A 136 -10.14 12.41 -4.53
CA THR A 136 -9.23 12.65 -5.64
C THR A 136 -8.58 11.32 -6.00
N ARG A 137 -8.43 11.07 -7.30
CA ARG A 137 -7.77 9.86 -7.82
C ARG A 137 -6.64 10.24 -8.76
N MET A 138 -5.59 9.43 -8.75
CA MET A 138 -4.48 9.49 -9.68
C MET A 138 -4.18 8.08 -10.17
N GLU A 139 -3.82 7.97 -11.44
CA GLU A 139 -3.39 6.72 -12.05
C GLU A 139 -2.01 6.93 -12.65
N GLU A 140 -1.13 5.94 -12.51
CA GLU A 140 0.23 5.95 -13.02
C GLU A 140 0.50 4.60 -13.68
N ALA A 141 1.09 4.63 -14.88
CA ALA A 141 1.73 3.46 -15.47
C ALA A 141 3.24 3.72 -15.43
N TRP A 142 4.00 2.74 -14.97
CA TRP A 142 5.44 2.85 -14.82
C TRP A 142 6.15 1.73 -15.58
N GLU A 143 7.28 2.08 -16.16
CA GLU A 143 8.23 1.18 -16.81
C GLU A 143 9.62 1.54 -16.32
N ILE A 144 10.41 0.52 -15.99
CA ILE A 144 11.76 0.65 -15.48
C ILE A 144 12.68 -0.03 -16.48
N GLU A 145 13.65 0.74 -17.00
CA GLU A 145 14.70 0.24 -17.87
C GLU A 145 15.95 -0.09 -17.06
N GLU A 146 16.52 -1.27 -17.30
CA GLU A 146 17.82 -1.61 -16.72
C GLU A 146 18.92 -0.93 -17.54
N LEU A 147 19.76 -0.13 -16.87
CA LEU A 147 20.96 0.41 -17.52
C LEU A 147 22.01 -0.70 -17.59
N ILE A 148 22.11 -1.35 -18.75
CA ILE A 148 23.21 -2.26 -19.07
C ILE A 148 24.49 -1.42 -19.04
N LYS A 149 25.44 -1.81 -18.20
CA LYS A 149 26.76 -1.17 -18.11
C LYS A 149 27.83 -2.06 -18.72
#